data_AF-A0A9X3EYP3-F1
#
_entry.id   AF-A0A9X3EYP3-F1
#
_cell.length_a   1.000
_cell.length_b   1.000
_cell.length_c   1.000
_cell.angle_alpha   90.00
_cell.angle_beta   90.00
_cell.angle_gamma   90.00
#
_symmetry.space_group_name_H-M   'P 1'
#
loop_
_entity.id
_entity.type
_entity.pdbx_description
1 polymer ?
#
loop_
_entity_poly.entity_id
_entity_poly.type
_entity_poly.pdbx_seq_one_letter_code
_entity_poly.pdbx_strand_id
1 'polypeptide(L)'
;MDGAVAFARLFGVSELVIGLTIVAAGTSLPEVATSVLAAVRGQRDIAVGNVVGSNIFNVFCVLGISAAVAPTGVSVAPDALSFDIPVMTAVAVSCLPLFITGGGLARWEGALFLFYYVAYTAYLILASQQHAALATYGMLMRYVALPLTAITLLLGLVLELKQRRKQAA
;
A
#
# COMPACT_ATOMS: atom_id res chain seq x y z
N MET A 1 21.70 7.52 -1.55
CA MET A 1 20.44 8.29 -1.69
C MET A 1 20.68 9.63 -2.40
N ASP A 2 21.89 10.18 -2.31
CA ASP A 2 22.26 11.52 -2.78
C ASP A 2 22.14 11.72 -4.30
N GLY A 3 22.36 10.68 -5.12
CA GLY A 3 22.25 10.78 -6.58
C GLY A 3 20.84 11.03 -7.10
N ALA A 4 19.83 10.35 -6.55
CA ALA A 4 18.42 10.56 -6.91
C ALA A 4 17.91 11.93 -6.44
N VAL A 5 18.37 12.35 -5.25
CA VAL A 5 18.08 13.67 -4.68
C VAL A 5 18.72 14.79 -5.51
N ALA A 6 19.98 14.64 -5.94
CA ALA A 6 20.67 15.59 -6.78
C ALA A 6 20.03 15.73 -8.18
N PHE A 7 19.64 14.62 -8.80
CA PHE A 7 19.03 14.62 -10.14
C PHE A 7 17.64 15.25 -10.17
N ALA A 8 16.84 15.08 -9.11
CA ALA A 8 15.50 15.65 -9.06
C ALA A 8 15.45 17.08 -8.47
N ARG A 9 16.46 17.49 -7.67
CA ARG A 9 16.73 18.93 -7.40
C ARG A 9 16.98 19.72 -8.69
N LEU A 10 17.64 19.12 -9.68
CA LEU A 10 17.85 19.68 -11.03
C LEU A 10 16.54 19.93 -11.79
N PHE A 11 15.47 19.21 -11.47
CA PHE A 11 14.12 19.40 -12.03
C PHE A 11 13.19 20.23 -11.12
N GLY A 12 13.70 20.82 -10.03
CA GLY A 12 12.90 21.65 -9.12
C GLY A 12 11.92 20.87 -8.23
N VAL A 13 12.11 19.56 -8.10
CA VAL A 13 11.23 18.68 -7.31
C VAL A 13 11.74 18.60 -5.86
N SER A 14 10.84 18.69 -4.87
CA SER A 14 11.23 18.69 -3.45
C SER A 14 11.75 17.31 -3.00
N GLU A 15 12.69 17.29 -2.03
CA GLU A 15 13.26 16.04 -1.48
C GLU A 15 12.20 15.07 -0.95
N LEU A 16 11.10 15.63 -0.46
CA LEU A 16 9.94 14.88 0.03
C LEU A 16 9.25 14.10 -1.09
N VAL A 17 9.05 14.72 -2.26
CA VAL A 17 8.48 14.03 -3.44
C VAL A 17 9.44 12.96 -3.95
N ILE A 18 10.74 13.24 -3.95
CA ILE A 18 11.78 12.29 -4.40
C ILE A 18 11.80 11.06 -3.50
N GLY A 19 11.72 11.27 -2.18
CA GLY A 19 11.63 10.20 -1.18
C GLY A 19 10.36 9.35 -1.34
N LEU A 20 9.20 10.01 -1.54
CA LEU A 20 7.90 9.33 -1.64
C LEU A 20 7.66 8.64 -2.99
N THR A 21 8.36 9.02 -4.06
CA THR A 21 8.11 8.50 -5.41
C THR A 21 9.31 7.72 -5.96
N ILE A 22 10.42 8.39 -6.30
CA ILE A 22 11.56 7.79 -6.98
C ILE A 22 12.28 6.80 -6.08
N VAL A 23 12.52 7.16 -4.82
CA VAL A 23 13.22 6.27 -3.87
C VAL A 23 12.31 5.12 -3.46
N ALA A 24 11.07 5.41 -3.05
CA ALA A 24 10.10 4.37 -2.67
C ALA A 24 9.80 3.39 -3.81
N ALA A 25 9.59 3.88 -5.04
CA ALA A 25 9.42 3.02 -6.21
C ALA A 25 10.71 2.27 -6.53
N GLY A 26 11.87 2.94 -6.45
CA GLY A 26 13.20 2.35 -6.68
C GLY A 26 13.49 1.15 -5.79
N THR A 27 13.12 1.24 -4.51
CA THR A 27 13.33 0.17 -3.53
C THR A 27 12.37 -1.00 -3.70
N SER A 28 11.15 -0.76 -4.21
CA SER A 28 10.12 -1.80 -4.37
C SER A 28 10.02 -2.37 -5.79
N LEU A 29 10.74 -1.78 -6.75
CA LEU A 29 10.76 -2.19 -8.15
C LEU A 29 11.25 -3.64 -8.35
N PRO A 30 12.33 -4.10 -7.69
CA PRO A 30 12.77 -5.49 -7.78
C PRO A 30 11.67 -6.46 -7.33
N GLU A 31 10.98 -6.17 -6.23
CA GLU A 31 9.92 -7.00 -5.67
C GLU A 31 8.66 -6.99 -6.55
N VAL A 32 8.29 -5.84 -7.10
CA VAL A 32 7.19 -5.75 -8.07
C VAL A 32 7.53 -6.57 -9.32
N ALA A 33 8.76 -6.48 -9.83
CA ALA A 33 9.19 -7.24 -10.98
C ALA A 33 9.15 -8.76 -10.73
N THR A 34 9.60 -9.23 -9.56
CA THR A 34 9.55 -10.66 -9.21
C THR A 34 8.12 -11.15 -9.02
N SER A 35 7.25 -10.38 -8.34
CA SER A 35 5.83 -10.73 -8.16
C SER A 35 5.06 -10.74 -9.49
N VAL A 36 5.29 -9.77 -10.38
CA VAL A 36 4.67 -9.75 -11.71
C VAL A 36 5.12 -10.93 -12.55
N LEU A 37 6.43 -11.23 -12.56
CA LEU A 37 6.96 -12.37 -13.30
C LEU A 37 6.39 -13.71 -12.80
N ALA A 38 6.30 -13.89 -11.47
CA ALA A 38 5.66 -15.06 -10.86
C ALA A 38 4.18 -15.16 -11.22
N ALA A 39 3.44 -14.04 -11.19
CA ALA A 39 2.03 -14.00 -11.55
C ALA A 39 1.79 -14.35 -13.04
N VAL A 40 2.62 -13.82 -13.95
CA VAL A 40 2.55 -14.13 -15.39
C VAL A 40 2.87 -15.60 -15.66
N ARG A 41 3.76 -16.22 -14.87
CA ARG A 41 4.07 -17.65 -14.93
C ARG A 41 3.03 -18.55 -14.26
N GLY A 42 1.92 -17.99 -13.78
CA GLY A 42 0.86 -18.73 -13.08
C GLY A 42 1.22 -19.16 -11.66
N GLN A 43 2.37 -18.72 -11.13
CA GLN A 43 2.87 -19.03 -9.79
C GLN A 43 2.30 -18.04 -8.77
N ARG A 44 0.98 -18.09 -8.57
CA ARG A 44 0.25 -17.13 -7.70
C ARG A 44 0.74 -17.17 -6.26
N ASP A 45 1.02 -18.35 -5.72
CA ASP A 45 1.49 -18.51 -4.34
C ASP A 45 2.85 -17.85 -4.12
N ILE A 46 3.75 -17.93 -5.11
CA ILE A 46 5.05 -17.26 -5.07
C ILE A 46 4.89 -15.74 -5.17
N ALA A 47 4.00 -15.28 -6.06
CA ALA A 47 3.73 -13.85 -6.21
C ALA A 47 3.17 -13.22 -4.92
N VAL A 48 2.24 -13.91 -4.25
CA VAL A 48 1.65 -13.51 -2.97
C VAL A 48 2.68 -13.59 -1.85
N GLY A 49 3.43 -14.70 -1.77
CA GLY A 49 4.48 -14.90 -0.76
C GLY A 49 5.55 -13.82 -0.80
N ASN A 50 5.94 -13.37 -2.00
CA ASN A 50 6.87 -12.25 -2.16
C ASN A 50 6.29 -10.93 -1.65
N VAL A 51 5.05 -10.56 -2.01
CA VAL A 51 4.42 -9.31 -1.56
C VAL A 51 4.25 -9.30 -0.02
N VAL A 52 3.74 -10.39 0.54
CA VAL A 52 3.49 -10.48 1.99
C VAL A 52 4.81 -10.52 2.76
N GLY A 53 5.78 -11.30 2.28
CA GLY A 53 7.10 -11.44 2.90
C GLY A 53 7.86 -10.13 2.94
N SER A 54 7.90 -9.37 1.84
CA SER A 54 8.60 -8.08 1.78
C SER A 54 7.96 -7.03 2.69
N ASN A 55 6.63 -7.01 2.82
CA ASN A 55 5.94 -6.10 3.75
C ASN A 55 6.23 -6.46 5.22
N ILE A 56 6.23 -7.74 5.58
CA ILE A 56 6.61 -8.19 6.92
C ILE A 56 8.07 -7.81 7.20
N PHE A 57 8.99 -8.06 6.27
CA PHE A 57 10.39 -7.70 6.43
C PHE A 57 10.58 -6.18 6.61
N ASN A 58 9.88 -5.36 5.84
CA ASN A 58 9.96 -3.90 5.97
C ASN A 58 9.46 -3.40 7.33
N VAL A 59 8.39 -3.98 7.87
CA VAL A 59 7.87 -3.57 9.19
C VAL A 59 8.75 -4.09 10.33
N PHE A 60 9.11 -5.38 10.32
CA PHE A 60 9.83 -5.99 11.43
C PHE A 60 11.33 -5.67 11.42
N CYS A 61 11.98 -5.79 10.27
CA CYS A 61 13.42 -5.61 10.15
C CYS A 61 13.76 -4.15 9.88
N VAL A 62 13.25 -3.55 8.80
CA VAL A 62 13.67 -2.18 8.43
C VAL A 62 13.17 -1.17 9.46
N LEU A 63 11.86 -1.10 9.69
CA LEU A 63 11.28 -0.16 10.66
C LEU A 63 11.65 -0.54 12.10
N GLY A 64 11.57 -1.82 12.47
CA GLY A 64 11.89 -2.28 13.82
C GLY A 64 13.35 -2.03 14.24
N ILE A 65 14.33 -2.33 13.37
CA ILE A 65 15.74 -2.03 13.66
C ILE A 65 15.97 -0.52 13.62
N SER A 66 15.39 0.21 12.68
CA SER A 66 15.51 1.68 12.62
C SER A 66 14.97 2.34 13.90
N ALA A 67 13.85 1.85 14.44
CA ALA A 67 13.29 2.33 15.70
C ALA A 67 14.15 1.95 16.92
N ALA A 68 14.79 0.78 16.90
CA ALA A 68 15.67 0.34 17.99
C ALA A 68 17.00 1.12 18.04
N VAL A 69 17.53 1.53 16.87
CA VAL A 69 18.80 2.27 16.76
C VAL A 69 18.58 3.79 16.89
N ALA A 70 17.39 4.30 16.59
CA ALA A 70 17.08 5.73 16.67
C ALA A 70 17.04 6.23 18.12
N PRO A 71 17.88 7.21 18.52
CA PRO A 71 17.99 7.69 19.90
C PRO A 71 16.68 8.29 20.46
N THR A 72 15.83 8.82 19.58
CA THR A 72 14.56 9.46 19.91
C THR A 72 13.35 8.71 19.34
N GLY A 73 13.56 7.49 18.84
CA GLY A 73 12.57 6.75 18.06
C GLY A 73 12.32 7.36 16.67
N VAL A 74 11.47 6.68 15.88
CA VAL A 74 11.05 7.15 14.55
C VAL A 74 9.90 8.13 14.72
N SER A 75 10.09 9.39 14.29
CA SER A 75 9.03 10.40 14.30
C SER A 75 7.95 10.03 13.28
N VAL A 76 6.72 9.78 13.75
CA VAL A 76 5.56 9.48 12.91
C VAL A 76 4.60 10.66 12.94
N ALA A 77 4.10 11.08 11.77
CA ALA A 77 3.12 12.15 11.68
C ALA A 77 1.81 11.77 12.41
N PRO A 78 1.15 12.71 13.13
CA PRO A 78 -0.11 12.42 13.82
C PRO A 78 -1.22 11.90 12.89
N ASP A 79 -1.28 12.41 11.66
CA ASP A 79 -2.20 11.93 10.63
C ASP A 79 -1.90 10.47 10.24
N ALA A 80 -0.62 10.09 10.14
CA ALA A 80 -0.25 8.71 9.80
C ALA A 80 -0.63 7.73 10.93
N LEU A 81 -0.47 8.13 12.20
CA LEU A 81 -0.86 7.34 13.37
C LEU A 81 -2.38 7.15 13.50
N SER A 82 -3.13 8.23 13.28
CA SER A 82 -4.59 8.22 13.46
C SER A 82 -5.36 7.68 12.26
N PHE A 83 -4.75 7.70 11.06
CA PHE A 83 -5.47 7.43 9.82
C PHE A 83 -4.76 6.42 8.91
N ASP A 84 -3.54 6.69 8.47
CA ASP A 84 -2.88 5.87 7.45
C ASP A 84 -2.58 4.45 7.95
N ILE A 85 -2.01 4.32 9.15
CA ILE A 85 -1.63 3.03 9.75
C ILE A 85 -2.88 2.15 10.00
N PRO A 86 -3.97 2.64 10.63
CA PRO A 86 -5.20 1.87 10.79
C PRO A 86 -5.80 1.38 9.47
N VAL A 87 -5.83 2.22 8.44
CA VAL A 87 -6.38 1.86 7.12
C VAL A 87 -5.50 0.80 6.44
N MET A 88 -4.19 1.00 6.41
CA MET A 88 -3.25 0.02 5.86
C MET A 88 -3.35 -1.34 6.57
N THR A 89 -3.52 -1.31 7.91
CA THR A 89 -3.70 -2.52 8.72
C THR A 89 -5.04 -3.20 8.39
N ALA A 90 -6.12 -2.45 8.29
CA ALA A 90 -7.44 -2.99 7.95
C ALA A 90 -7.44 -3.67 6.57
N VAL A 91 -6.81 -3.05 5.57
CA VAL A 91 -6.64 -3.62 4.22
C VAL A 91 -5.79 -4.90 4.28
N ALA A 92 -4.65 -4.89 5.00
CA ALA A 92 -3.81 -6.07 5.14
C ALA A 92 -4.56 -7.25 5.81
N VAL A 93 -5.34 -6.97 6.85
CA VAL A 93 -6.16 -7.96 7.56
C VAL A 93 -7.30 -8.50 6.71
N SER A 94 -7.89 -7.68 5.86
CA SER A 94 -8.97 -8.13 4.97
C SER A 94 -8.46 -8.94 3.77
N CYS A 95 -7.19 -8.79 3.40
CA CYS A 95 -6.52 -9.66 2.41
C CYS A 95 -6.05 -11.01 3.00
N LEU A 96 -5.90 -11.12 4.32
CA LEU A 96 -5.44 -12.34 5.01
C LEU A 96 -6.27 -13.60 4.69
N PRO A 97 -7.63 -13.54 4.67
CA PRO A 97 -8.47 -14.66 4.26
C PRO A 97 -8.21 -15.11 2.83
N LEU A 98 -7.96 -14.19 1.88
CA LEU A 98 -7.64 -14.52 0.49
C LEU A 98 -6.32 -15.31 0.42
N PHE A 99 -5.33 -14.90 1.21
CA PHE A 99 -4.01 -15.54 1.24
C PHE A 99 -3.99 -16.91 1.92
N ILE A 100 -4.72 -17.07 3.03
CA ILE A 100 -4.77 -18.35 3.78
C ILE A 100 -5.54 -19.42 2.99
N THR A 101 -6.50 -19.00 2.17
CA THR A 101 -7.42 -19.92 1.52
C THR A 101 -7.00 -20.37 0.12
N GLY A 102 -5.92 -19.81 -0.42
CA GLY A 102 -5.51 -20.03 -1.82
C GLY A 102 -6.47 -19.39 -2.84
N GLY A 103 -7.44 -18.60 -2.37
CA GLY A 103 -8.33 -17.81 -3.20
C GLY A 103 -7.54 -16.72 -3.90
N GLY A 104 -7.46 -16.77 -5.22
CA GLY A 104 -6.81 -15.71 -5.99
C GLY A 104 -7.66 -14.45 -6.00
N LEU A 105 -7.03 -13.27 -5.90
CA LEU A 105 -7.72 -12.00 -6.19
C LEU A 105 -8.31 -12.05 -7.60
N ALA A 106 -9.58 -11.70 -7.72
CA ALA A 106 -10.21 -11.52 -9.01
C ALA A 106 -9.55 -10.33 -9.74
N ARG A 107 -9.52 -10.37 -11.08
CA ARG A 107 -8.92 -9.29 -11.89
C ARG A 107 -9.55 -7.92 -11.62
N TRP A 108 -10.84 -7.89 -11.26
CA TRP A 108 -11.55 -6.65 -10.93
C TRP A 108 -11.11 -6.09 -9.56
N GLU A 109 -10.83 -6.95 -8.57
CA GLU A 109 -10.32 -6.54 -7.25
C GLU A 109 -8.92 -5.96 -7.40
N GLY A 110 -8.06 -6.60 -8.19
CA GLY A 110 -6.74 -6.08 -8.53
C GLY A 110 -6.81 -4.73 -9.25
N ALA A 111 -7.74 -4.55 -10.19
CA ALA A 111 -7.94 -3.26 -10.87
C ALA A 111 -8.42 -2.16 -9.91
N LEU A 112 -9.30 -2.49 -8.96
CA LEU A 112 -9.75 -1.58 -7.93
C LEU A 112 -8.60 -1.14 -7.02
N PHE A 113 -7.78 -2.07 -6.54
CA PHE A 113 -6.60 -1.74 -5.72
C PHE A 113 -5.57 -0.91 -6.48
N LEU A 114 -5.35 -1.20 -7.77
CA LEU A 114 -4.46 -0.41 -8.61
C LEU A 114 -4.99 1.02 -8.80
N PHE A 115 -6.29 1.18 -9.02
CA PHE A 115 -6.93 2.49 -9.10
C PHE A 115 -6.74 3.28 -7.80
N TYR A 116 -6.97 2.65 -6.64
CA TYR A 116 -6.72 3.28 -5.34
C TYR A 116 -5.27 3.68 -5.15
N TYR A 117 -4.32 2.82 -5.52
CA TYR A 117 -2.91 3.12 -5.44
C TYR A 117 -2.56 4.37 -6.27
N VAL A 118 -2.98 4.43 -7.53
CA VAL A 118 -2.75 5.59 -8.41
C VAL A 118 -3.41 6.85 -7.85
N ALA A 119 -4.66 6.76 -7.38
CA ALA A 119 -5.38 7.89 -6.79
C ALA A 119 -4.70 8.41 -5.51
N TYR A 120 -4.17 7.51 -4.68
CA TYR A 120 -3.43 7.84 -3.47
C TYR A 120 -2.05 8.45 -3.76
N THR A 121 -1.30 7.89 -4.71
CA THR A 121 -0.02 8.49 -5.15
C THR A 121 -0.24 9.88 -5.74
N ALA A 122 -1.29 10.07 -6.54
CA ALA A 122 -1.66 11.39 -7.05
C ALA A 122 -2.01 12.36 -5.92
N TYR A 123 -2.75 11.91 -4.90
CA TYR A 123 -3.03 12.71 -3.70
C TYR A 123 -1.74 13.15 -3.00
N LEU A 124 -0.82 12.22 -2.74
CA LEU A 124 0.46 12.54 -2.08
C LEU A 124 1.29 13.55 -2.88
N ILE A 125 1.30 13.44 -4.21
CA ILE A 125 1.97 14.40 -5.08
C ILE A 125 1.29 15.78 -5.00
N LEU A 126 -0.04 15.86 -5.07
CA LEU A 126 -0.75 17.13 -4.91
C LEU A 126 -0.55 17.74 -3.51
N ALA A 127 -0.53 16.89 -2.49
CA ALA A 127 -0.30 17.28 -1.10
C ALA A 127 1.11 17.84 -0.89
N SER A 128 2.10 17.28 -1.56
CA SER A 128 3.49 17.72 -1.47
C SER A 128 3.73 19.10 -2.09
N GLN A 129 2.89 19.55 -3.02
CA GLN A 129 3.02 20.85 -3.70
C GLN A 129 2.30 22.00 -2.98
N GLN A 130 1.76 21.76 -1.77
CA GLN A 130 0.96 22.74 -1.01
C GLN A 130 -0.16 23.40 -1.83
N HIS A 131 -0.72 22.67 -2.80
CA HIS A 131 -1.85 23.15 -3.59
C HIS A 131 -3.09 23.32 -2.69
N ALA A 132 -3.82 24.43 -2.86
CA ALA A 132 -5.04 24.76 -2.10
C ALA A 132 -6.14 23.67 -2.16
N ALA A 133 -6.05 22.72 -3.11
CA ALA A 133 -6.94 21.57 -3.23
C ALA A 133 -6.73 20.47 -2.17
N LEU A 134 -5.66 20.55 -1.35
CA LEU A 134 -5.32 19.58 -0.30
C LEU A 134 -6.47 19.27 0.66
N ALA A 135 -7.16 20.32 1.13
CA ALA A 135 -8.22 20.19 2.12
C ALA A 135 -9.43 19.43 1.54
N THR A 136 -9.79 19.72 0.29
CA THR A 136 -10.89 19.04 -0.42
C THR A 136 -10.52 17.60 -0.79
N TYR A 137 -9.29 17.37 -1.24
CA TYR A 137 -8.82 16.04 -1.63
C TYR A 137 -8.61 15.12 -0.41
N GLY A 138 -8.10 15.64 0.70
CA GLY A 138 -7.99 14.93 1.97
C GLY A 138 -9.36 14.54 2.55
N MET A 139 -10.37 15.41 2.41
CA MET A 139 -11.76 15.07 2.72
C MET A 139 -12.31 13.98 1.80
N LEU A 140 -12.08 14.05 0.49
CA LEU A 140 -12.52 13.01 -0.45
C LEU A 140 -11.85 11.65 -0.16
N MET A 141 -10.56 11.63 0.15
CA MET A 141 -9.85 10.41 0.57
C MET A 141 -10.42 9.84 1.87
N ARG A 142 -10.68 10.68 2.89
CA ARG A 142 -11.28 10.25 4.17
C ARG A 142 -12.73 9.78 4.06
N TYR A 143 -13.56 10.51 3.34
CA TYR A 143 -15.01 10.33 3.35
C TYR A 143 -15.57 9.57 2.15
N VAL A 144 -14.77 9.36 1.09
CA VAL A 144 -15.20 8.58 -0.09
C VAL A 144 -14.36 7.32 -0.22
N ALA A 145 -13.03 7.42 -0.24
CA ALA A 145 -12.18 6.23 -0.43
C ALA A 145 -12.25 5.26 0.76
N LEU A 146 -12.40 5.75 1.99
CA LEU A 146 -12.45 4.90 3.18
C LEU A 146 -13.75 4.08 3.32
N PRO A 147 -14.96 4.66 3.24
CA PRO A 147 -16.17 3.85 3.26
C PRO A 147 -16.25 2.94 2.03
N LEU A 148 -15.76 3.38 0.87
CA LEU A 148 -15.74 2.55 -0.34
C LEU A 148 -14.79 1.35 -0.19
N THR A 149 -13.57 1.56 0.36
CA THR A 149 -12.64 0.44 0.68
C THR A 149 -13.23 -0.47 1.75
N ALA A 150 -13.74 0.07 2.86
CA ALA A 150 -14.39 -0.71 3.90
C ALA A 150 -15.55 -1.56 3.38
N ILE A 151 -16.41 -0.99 2.53
CA ILE A 151 -17.52 -1.71 1.88
C ILE A 151 -16.99 -2.80 0.96
N THR A 152 -15.99 -2.51 0.10
CA THR A 152 -15.45 -3.51 -0.82
C THR A 152 -14.77 -4.67 -0.10
N LEU A 153 -14.06 -4.39 1.00
CA LEU A 153 -13.38 -5.40 1.82
C LEU A 153 -14.39 -6.23 2.62
N LEU A 154 -15.41 -5.60 3.20
CA LEU A 154 -16.50 -6.30 3.90
C LEU A 154 -17.32 -7.16 2.94
N LEU A 155 -17.64 -6.66 1.75
CA LEU A 155 -18.36 -7.43 0.73
C LEU A 155 -17.53 -8.61 0.23
N GLY A 156 -16.25 -8.41 -0.07
CA GLY A 156 -15.34 -9.48 -0.46
C GLY A 156 -15.28 -10.57 0.62
N LEU A 157 -15.07 -10.18 1.88
CA LEU A 157 -15.06 -11.09 3.03
C LEU A 157 -16.38 -11.84 3.21
N VAL A 158 -17.52 -11.15 3.14
CA VAL A 158 -18.85 -11.76 3.34
C VAL A 158 -19.20 -12.70 2.20
N LEU A 159 -18.89 -12.35 0.95
CA LEU A 159 -19.13 -13.20 -0.21
C LEU A 159 -18.29 -14.48 -0.15
N GLU A 160 -17.01 -14.36 0.22
CA GLU A 160 -16.10 -15.49 0.44
C GLU A 160 -16.64 -16.43 1.53
N LEU A 161 -17.02 -15.88 2.69
CA LEU A 161 -17.61 -16.66 3.80
C LEU A 161 -18.94 -17.32 3.41
N LYS A 162 -19.76 -16.66 2.59
CA LYS A 162 -21.07 -17.17 2.14
C LYS A 162 -20.94 -18.26 1.07
N GLN A 163 -19.97 -18.16 0.16
CA GLN A 163 -19.62 -19.23 -0.78
C GLN A 163 -19.15 -20.48 -0.05
N ARG A 164 -18.34 -20.32 1.00
CA ARG A 164 -17.89 -21.43 1.86
C ARG A 164 -19.04 -22.13 2.57
N ARG A 165 -19.98 -21.37 3.13
CA ARG A 165 -21.19 -21.94 3.78
C ARG A 165 -22.04 -22.78 2.83
N LYS A 166 -21.99 -22.50 1.52
CA LYS A 166 -22.65 -23.29 0.47
C LYS A 166 -21.86 -24.52 0.00
N GLN A 167 -20.54 -24.55 0.18
CA GLN A 167 -19.70 -25.70 -0.21
C GLN A 167 -19.56 -26.73 0.93
N ALA A 168 -19.77 -26.30 2.18
CA ALA A 168 -19.73 -27.16 3.36
C ALA A 168 -21.11 -27.73 3.78
N ALA A 169 -22.17 -27.45 3.01
CA ALA A 169 -23.54 -27.91 3.20
C ALA A 169 -23.97 -28.76 2.00
#